data_AF-A0A239EZP9-F1
#
_entry.id   AF-A0A239EZP9-F1
#
_cell.length_a   1.000
_cell.length_b   1.000
_cell.length_c   1.000
_cell.angle_alpha   90.00
_cell.angle_beta   90.00
_cell.angle_gamma   90.00
#
_symmetry.space_group_name_H-M   'P 1'
#
loop_
_entity.id
_entity.type
_entity.pdbx_description
1 polymer ?
#
loop_
_entity_poly.entity_id
_entity_poly.type
_entity_poly.pdbx_seq_one_letter_code
_entity_poly.pdbx_strand_id
1 'polypeptide(L)'
;MIRSIFTIISISLLIACNTAKNQEDVASEIQLDLSTEIKTFAMPEGWGHFNHIFVNTIDKIYFYNYGKNSLVAFDKKTSELLFETKFEKEGPNGMGGNVADVKITDDGEIWLYTSGDRFFQMNASGEVLSQHTLKTAEIFEKNISPLGFALEKVDDVLYIPTIPMVFQWTSLTVDELAALPNVIAYNLKDDTYEFASMFDREFLGTNLNKMIMSGVTLGKNGELIVNLNFRDIYVMKDGVQHSYPASFSQFPADPPTSSKDMFEDMDEIMRIMNYSNAYERTAYLPLHNLYMRVARFEESPGDEMESRVTFLASKWALVFLDEDFQKVGEIILPESATNANYIFETEEGIWFSTDHPNNPDIDEDLFQFRLLTVK
;
A
#
# COMPACT_ATOMS: atom_id res chain seq x y z
N MET A 1 49.94 41.48 -55.43
CA MET A 1 50.72 40.24 -55.59
C MET A 1 50.93 39.68 -54.18
N ILE A 2 50.41 38.47 -53.88
CA ILE A 2 50.62 37.64 -52.66
C ILE A 2 50.01 38.22 -51.36
N ARG A 3 48.87 37.73 -50.81
CA ARG A 3 48.48 36.45 -50.16
C ARG A 3 48.46 36.56 -48.62
N SER A 4 47.29 36.25 -48.05
CA SER A 4 47.06 35.47 -46.82
C SER A 4 46.40 36.15 -45.60
N ILE A 5 45.14 35.71 -45.38
CA ILE A 5 44.54 35.13 -44.15
C ILE A 5 44.36 36.04 -42.93
N PHE A 6 43.10 36.29 -42.53
CA PHE A 6 42.57 36.08 -41.16
C PHE A 6 41.02 36.24 -41.12
N THR A 7 40.36 35.13 -41.43
CA THR A 7 39.26 34.42 -40.73
C THR A 7 38.60 35.02 -39.46
N ILE A 8 37.24 35.10 -39.50
CA ILE A 8 36.21 34.89 -38.42
C ILE A 8 36.02 36.06 -37.42
N ILE A 9 34.84 36.63 -37.15
CA ILE A 9 33.57 36.07 -36.61
C ILE A 9 32.37 36.89 -37.11
N SER A 10 31.36 36.21 -37.66
CA SER A 10 30.05 36.77 -37.99
C SER A 10 29.12 36.60 -36.79
N ILE A 11 28.64 37.71 -36.23
CA ILE A 11 27.62 37.74 -35.18
C ILE A 11 26.27 37.51 -35.86
N SER A 12 25.76 36.28 -35.76
CA SER A 12 24.39 35.94 -36.14
C SER A 12 23.50 36.11 -34.91
N LEU A 13 22.80 37.24 -34.84
CA LEU A 13 21.59 37.41 -34.05
C LEU A 13 20.52 36.45 -34.58
N LEU A 14 20.40 35.28 -33.95
CA LEU A 14 19.22 34.43 -34.10
C LEU A 14 18.22 34.86 -33.03
N ILE A 15 17.21 35.58 -33.49
CA ILE A 15 15.93 35.75 -32.80
C ILE A 15 15.33 34.34 -32.74
N ALA A 16 15.53 33.67 -31.60
CA ALA A 16 14.81 32.46 -31.27
C ALA A 16 13.37 32.85 -30.99
N CYS A 17 12.46 32.40 -31.85
CA CYS A 17 11.05 32.34 -31.56
C CYS A 17 10.86 31.60 -30.23
N ASN A 18 10.33 32.32 -29.25
CA ASN A 18 9.85 31.77 -28.00
C ASN A 18 8.55 31.02 -28.33
N THR A 19 8.67 29.80 -28.84
CA THR A 19 7.55 28.87 -28.90
C THR A 19 7.38 28.34 -27.49
N ALA A 20 6.50 28.97 -26.73
CA ALA A 20 5.94 28.40 -25.53
C ALA A 20 5.47 26.99 -25.89
N LYS A 21 6.13 25.97 -25.32
CA LYS A 21 5.55 24.64 -25.22
C LYS A 21 4.28 24.82 -24.41
N ASN A 22 3.14 24.86 -25.10
CA ASN A 22 1.87 24.45 -24.53
C ASN A 22 2.09 23.02 -24.04
N GLN A 23 2.31 22.88 -22.74
CA GLN A 23 2.23 21.61 -22.06
C GLN A 23 0.77 21.48 -21.60
N GLU A 24 -0.11 21.29 -22.57
CA GLU A 24 -1.42 20.68 -22.37
C GLU A 24 -1.31 19.28 -22.97
N ASP A 25 -0.63 18.38 -22.26
CA ASP A 25 -1.03 16.98 -22.29
C ASP A 25 -1.97 16.82 -21.10
N VAL A 26 -3.24 17.14 -21.31
CA VAL A 26 -4.29 16.69 -20.39
C VAL A 26 -4.29 15.18 -20.53
N ALA A 27 -3.70 14.48 -19.57
CA ALA A 27 -3.84 13.03 -19.46
C ALA A 27 -5.33 12.72 -19.61
N SER A 28 -5.68 11.80 -20.52
CA SER A 28 -7.08 11.49 -20.80
C SER A 28 -7.75 11.07 -19.50
N GLU A 29 -8.67 11.89 -18.98
CA GLU A 29 -9.42 11.56 -17.78
C GLU A 29 -10.20 10.27 -18.03
N ILE A 30 -10.00 9.27 -17.18
CA ILE A 30 -10.77 8.03 -17.24
C ILE A 30 -12.20 8.29 -16.77
N GLN A 31 -13.17 7.63 -17.38
CA GLN A 31 -14.55 7.68 -16.90
C GLN A 31 -14.79 6.56 -15.89
N LEU A 32 -15.27 6.95 -14.71
CA LEU A 32 -15.53 6.06 -13.58
C LEU A 32 -17.04 6.05 -13.28
N ASP A 33 -17.71 4.91 -13.49
CA ASP A 33 -19.15 4.78 -13.20
C ASP A 33 -19.40 3.66 -12.18
N LEU A 34 -20.10 3.99 -11.08
CA LEU A 34 -20.58 3.00 -10.10
C LEU A 34 -21.74 2.19 -10.68
N SER A 35 -21.52 0.90 -10.91
CA SER A 35 -22.57 -0.04 -11.35
C SER A 35 -23.49 -0.42 -10.18
N THR A 36 -24.66 -0.99 -10.47
CA THR A 36 -25.51 -1.68 -9.47
C THR A 36 -25.20 -3.17 -9.38
N GLU A 37 -24.23 -3.64 -10.16
CA GLU A 37 -23.83 -5.04 -10.20
C GLU A 37 -23.06 -5.44 -8.94
N ILE A 38 -23.44 -6.61 -8.40
CA ILE A 38 -22.85 -7.19 -7.20
C ILE A 38 -22.32 -8.58 -7.55
N LYS A 39 -21.08 -8.83 -7.16
CA LYS A 39 -20.43 -10.13 -7.20
C LYS A 39 -20.27 -10.63 -5.77
N THR A 40 -20.57 -11.90 -5.54
CA THR A 40 -20.50 -12.50 -4.21
C THR A 40 -19.58 -13.72 -4.21
N PHE A 41 -19.02 -14.02 -3.05
CA PHE A 41 -18.25 -15.22 -2.78
C PHE A 41 -18.78 -15.83 -1.48
N ALA A 42 -19.17 -17.11 -1.52
CA ALA A 42 -19.70 -17.78 -0.34
C ALA A 42 -18.60 -17.94 0.71
N MET A 43 -18.82 -17.40 1.90
CA MET A 43 -17.88 -17.58 3.00
C MET A 43 -17.90 -19.03 3.49
N PRO A 44 -16.76 -19.60 3.91
CA PRO A 44 -16.76 -20.90 4.54
C PRO A 44 -17.45 -20.85 5.90
N GLU A 45 -18.00 -21.99 6.31
CA GLU A 45 -18.82 -22.09 7.52
C GLU A 45 -18.06 -21.62 8.77
N GLY A 46 -18.64 -20.64 9.47
CA GLY A 46 -18.11 -20.13 10.74
C GLY A 46 -16.87 -19.24 10.60
N TRP A 47 -16.50 -18.81 9.38
CA TRP A 47 -15.65 -17.65 9.14
C TRP A 47 -16.49 -16.41 9.43
N GLY A 48 -16.35 -15.79 10.60
CA GLY A 48 -17.06 -14.53 10.85
C GLY A 48 -16.71 -13.46 9.79
N HIS A 49 -17.60 -12.50 9.56
CA HIS A 49 -17.52 -11.57 8.41
C HIS A 49 -16.29 -10.66 8.36
N PHE A 50 -15.68 -10.35 9.52
CA PHE A 50 -14.63 -9.35 9.66
C PHE A 50 -13.33 -9.94 10.18
N ASN A 51 -12.25 -9.14 10.12
CA ASN A 51 -10.87 -9.50 10.49
C ASN A 51 -10.23 -10.50 9.54
N HIS A 52 -10.21 -10.14 8.26
CA HIS A 52 -9.51 -10.88 7.21
C HIS A 52 -8.33 -10.09 6.65
N ILE A 53 -7.26 -10.77 6.25
CA ILE A 53 -6.31 -10.22 5.28
C ILE A 53 -6.83 -10.57 3.91
N PHE A 54 -6.92 -9.58 3.02
CA PHE A 54 -7.32 -9.78 1.64
C PHE A 54 -6.09 -9.70 0.73
N VAL A 55 -5.92 -10.70 -0.12
CA VAL A 55 -4.87 -10.71 -1.15
C VAL A 55 -5.52 -10.93 -2.51
N ASN A 56 -5.06 -10.18 -3.50
CA ASN A 56 -5.53 -10.24 -4.88
C ASN A 56 -4.35 -10.64 -5.77
N THR A 57 -4.59 -11.60 -6.66
CA THR A 57 -3.69 -12.00 -7.75
C THR A 57 -4.43 -11.84 -9.07
N ILE A 58 -3.81 -12.11 -10.21
CA ILE A 58 -4.45 -11.94 -11.52
C ILE A 58 -5.79 -12.71 -11.64
N ASP A 59 -5.86 -13.96 -11.19
CA ASP A 59 -7.01 -14.86 -11.39
C ASP A 59 -7.79 -15.18 -10.11
N LYS A 60 -7.18 -14.97 -8.93
CA LYS A 60 -7.77 -15.36 -7.65
C LYS A 60 -7.81 -14.22 -6.64
N ILE A 61 -8.76 -14.34 -5.72
CA ILE A 61 -8.76 -13.58 -4.46
C ILE A 61 -8.61 -14.55 -3.29
N TYR A 62 -8.00 -14.05 -2.23
CA TYR A 62 -7.72 -14.82 -1.05
C TYR A 62 -8.14 -14.07 0.20
N PHE A 63 -8.62 -14.81 1.19
CA PHE A 63 -8.90 -14.29 2.51
C PHE A 63 -8.19 -15.13 3.55
N TYR A 64 -7.37 -14.49 4.37
CA TYR A 64 -6.79 -15.11 5.55
C TYR A 64 -7.63 -14.74 6.78
N ASN A 65 -8.15 -15.72 7.50
CA ASN A 65 -8.90 -15.52 8.73
C ASN A 65 -7.99 -15.70 9.96
N TYR A 66 -7.77 -14.62 10.70
CA TYR A 66 -6.94 -14.64 11.91
C TYR A 66 -7.48 -15.57 13.01
N GLY A 67 -8.80 -15.59 13.21
CA GLY A 67 -9.43 -16.39 14.28
C GLY A 67 -9.36 -17.89 14.02
N LYS A 68 -9.39 -18.28 12.75
CA LYS A 68 -9.34 -19.69 12.30
C LYS A 68 -7.94 -20.16 11.93
N ASN A 69 -7.01 -19.21 11.73
CA ASN A 69 -5.66 -19.48 11.22
C ASN A 69 -5.70 -20.21 9.88
N SER A 70 -6.56 -19.72 8.97
CA SER A 70 -6.87 -20.38 7.71
C SER A 70 -6.90 -19.41 6.54
N LEU A 71 -6.56 -19.91 5.35
CA LEU A 71 -6.60 -19.21 4.08
C LEU A 71 -7.61 -19.87 3.16
N VAL A 72 -8.42 -19.07 2.49
CA VAL A 72 -9.27 -19.53 1.39
C VAL A 72 -8.85 -18.84 0.11
N ALA A 73 -9.06 -19.52 -1.00
CA ALA A 73 -8.88 -18.97 -2.33
C ALA A 73 -10.17 -19.13 -3.14
N PHE A 74 -10.54 -18.08 -3.86
CA PHE A 74 -11.66 -18.10 -4.80
C PHE A 74 -11.19 -17.76 -6.20
N ASP A 75 -11.82 -18.39 -7.20
CA ASP A 75 -11.70 -17.96 -8.58
C ASP A 75 -12.48 -16.65 -8.79
N LYS A 76 -11.84 -15.61 -9.32
CA LYS A 76 -12.49 -14.30 -9.50
C LYS A 76 -13.64 -14.31 -10.51
N LYS A 77 -13.57 -15.21 -11.50
CA LYS A 77 -14.51 -15.26 -12.60
C LYS A 77 -15.75 -16.06 -12.22
N THR A 78 -15.57 -17.24 -11.64
CA THR A 78 -16.67 -18.14 -11.29
C THR A 78 -17.20 -17.93 -9.87
N SER A 79 -16.47 -17.20 -9.03
CA SER A 79 -16.73 -17.08 -7.59
C SER A 79 -16.66 -18.40 -6.83
N GLU A 80 -16.13 -19.46 -7.43
CA GLU A 80 -16.04 -20.78 -6.80
C GLU A 80 -14.89 -20.80 -5.78
N LEU A 81 -15.17 -21.41 -4.62
CA LEU A 81 -14.15 -21.74 -3.63
C LEU A 81 -13.21 -22.81 -4.21
N LEU A 82 -11.93 -22.47 -4.33
CA LEU A 82 -10.90 -23.35 -4.87
C LEU A 82 -10.31 -24.25 -3.78
N PHE A 83 -10.01 -23.67 -2.62
CA PHE A 83 -9.52 -24.41 -1.46
C PHE A 83 -9.75 -23.62 -0.16
N GLU A 84 -9.73 -24.35 0.95
CA GLU A 84 -9.59 -23.84 2.30
C GLU A 84 -8.44 -24.60 2.99
N THR A 85 -7.47 -23.86 3.50
CA THR A 85 -6.27 -24.38 4.16
C THR A 85 -6.23 -23.87 5.58
N LYS A 86 -6.20 -24.78 6.55
CA LYS A 86 -5.90 -24.43 7.93
C LYS A 86 -4.40 -24.62 8.17
N PHE A 87 -3.74 -23.60 8.71
CA PHE A 87 -2.34 -23.70 9.08
C PHE A 87 -2.20 -24.13 10.54
N GLU A 88 -1.31 -25.07 10.79
CA GLU A 88 -1.08 -25.58 12.14
C GLU A 88 -0.11 -24.68 12.90
N LYS A 89 -0.35 -24.50 14.21
CA LYS A 89 0.58 -23.77 15.08
C LYS A 89 1.74 -24.64 15.56
N GLU A 90 1.54 -25.95 15.64
CA GLU A 90 2.50 -26.91 16.17
C GLU A 90 2.76 -28.05 15.17
N GLY A 91 3.80 -28.85 15.44
CA GLY A 91 4.18 -29.98 14.61
C GLY A 91 5.15 -29.60 13.47
N PRO A 92 5.41 -30.53 12.53
CA PRO A 92 6.42 -30.35 11.49
C PRO A 92 6.09 -29.23 10.49
N ASN A 93 4.79 -28.91 10.31
CA ASN A 93 4.31 -27.79 9.52
C ASN A 93 3.85 -26.61 10.40
N GLY A 94 4.21 -26.65 11.70
CA GLY A 94 3.77 -25.68 12.69
C GLY A 94 4.44 -24.33 12.50
N MET A 95 3.64 -23.30 12.23
CA MET A 95 4.13 -21.93 12.07
C MET A 95 4.38 -21.20 13.41
N GLY A 96 3.96 -21.79 14.54
CA GLY A 96 4.11 -21.22 15.87
C GLY A 96 3.11 -20.10 16.16
N GLY A 97 3.62 -18.86 16.17
CA GLY A 97 2.89 -17.67 16.59
C GLY A 97 1.74 -17.24 15.66
N ASN A 98 1.17 -16.07 15.93
CA ASN A 98 0.10 -15.53 15.09
C ASN A 98 0.68 -15.03 13.76
N VAL A 99 -0.08 -15.18 12.68
CA VAL A 99 0.20 -14.51 11.41
C VAL A 99 -0.02 -13.01 11.59
N ALA A 100 0.94 -12.23 11.13
CA ALA A 100 0.85 -10.78 11.04
C ALA A 100 0.61 -10.30 9.60
N ASP A 101 1.03 -11.07 8.59
CA ASP A 101 0.72 -10.80 7.18
C ASP A 101 0.70 -12.06 6.32
N VAL A 102 0.00 -11.96 5.19
CA VAL A 102 0.00 -12.98 4.13
C VAL A 102 0.33 -12.32 2.79
N LYS A 103 1.28 -12.92 2.07
CA LYS A 103 1.63 -12.54 0.71
C LYS A 103 1.45 -13.73 -0.21
N ILE A 104 0.83 -13.49 -1.36
CA ILE A 104 0.56 -14.52 -2.36
C ILE A 104 0.92 -13.95 -3.71
N THR A 105 1.80 -14.65 -4.43
CA THR A 105 2.24 -14.29 -5.78
C THR A 105 1.27 -14.84 -6.83
N ASP A 106 1.34 -14.33 -8.07
CA ASP A 106 0.47 -14.79 -9.16
C ASP A 106 0.66 -16.27 -9.54
N ASP A 107 1.83 -16.84 -9.29
CA ASP A 107 2.11 -18.27 -9.45
C ASP A 107 1.66 -19.12 -8.25
N GLY A 108 1.10 -18.49 -7.22
CA GLY A 108 0.48 -19.14 -6.07
C GLY A 108 1.44 -19.50 -4.93
N GLU A 109 2.63 -18.90 -4.85
CA GLU A 109 3.47 -19.04 -3.66
C GLU A 109 2.80 -18.34 -2.48
N ILE A 110 2.59 -19.08 -1.37
CA ILE A 110 2.00 -18.52 -0.15
C ILE A 110 3.11 -18.25 0.84
N TRP A 111 3.23 -16.99 1.26
CA TRP A 111 4.19 -16.51 2.25
C TRP A 111 3.46 -15.97 3.47
N LEU A 112 3.73 -16.53 4.63
CA LEU A 112 3.15 -16.10 5.91
C LEU A 112 4.25 -15.44 6.75
N TYR A 113 4.01 -14.21 7.16
CA TYR A 113 4.82 -13.55 8.17
C TYR A 113 4.20 -13.77 9.55
N THR A 114 4.98 -14.31 10.49
CA THR A 114 4.49 -14.61 11.84
C THR A 114 5.13 -13.71 12.88
N SER A 115 4.43 -13.55 14.01
CA SER A 115 4.99 -12.89 15.19
C SER A 115 6.33 -13.53 15.58
N GLY A 116 7.37 -12.70 15.71
CA GLY A 116 8.72 -13.14 16.04
C GLY A 116 9.61 -13.36 14.82
N ASP A 117 9.55 -12.47 13.84
CA ASP A 117 10.57 -12.30 12.80
C ASP A 117 10.71 -13.48 11.82
N ARG A 118 9.68 -14.32 11.65
CA ARG A 118 9.76 -15.52 10.80
C ARG A 118 8.84 -15.45 9.59
N PHE A 119 9.38 -15.85 8.44
CA PHE A 119 8.66 -16.05 7.18
C PHE A 119 8.55 -17.55 6.89
N PHE A 120 7.36 -17.98 6.49
CA PHE A 120 7.09 -19.34 6.05
C PHE A 120 6.61 -19.31 4.62
N GLN A 121 7.30 -20.03 3.73
CA GLN A 121 6.76 -20.39 2.43
C GLN A 121 5.96 -21.67 2.59
N MET A 122 4.69 -21.65 2.18
CA MET A 122 3.77 -22.77 2.34
C MET A 122 3.08 -23.10 1.03
N ASN A 123 2.62 -24.34 0.89
CA ASN A 123 1.72 -24.73 -0.20
C ASN A 123 0.25 -24.62 0.22
N ALA A 124 -0.66 -24.79 -0.75
CA ALA A 124 -2.10 -24.78 -0.52
C ALA A 124 -2.61 -25.93 0.38
N SER A 125 -1.79 -26.94 0.67
CA SER A 125 -2.13 -27.99 1.65
C SER A 125 -1.70 -27.64 3.08
N GLY A 126 -1.03 -26.50 3.28
CA GLY A 126 -0.54 -26.07 4.59
C GLY A 126 0.79 -26.72 4.99
N GLU A 127 1.55 -27.26 4.03
CA GLU A 127 2.89 -27.79 4.29
C GLU A 127 3.94 -26.68 4.20
N VAL A 128 4.92 -26.70 5.11
CA VAL A 128 6.05 -25.77 5.08
C VAL A 128 7.04 -26.20 4.01
N LEU A 129 7.25 -25.36 3.01
CA LEU A 129 8.24 -25.56 1.95
C LEU A 129 9.60 -24.99 2.36
N SER A 130 9.61 -23.82 2.98
CA SER A 130 10.82 -23.17 3.51
C SER A 130 10.49 -22.23 4.68
N GLN A 131 11.50 -21.93 5.50
CA GLN A 131 11.38 -21.02 6.63
C GLN A 131 12.62 -20.11 6.69
N HIS A 132 12.39 -18.81 6.87
CA HIS A 132 13.42 -17.81 7.07
C HIS A 132 13.18 -17.04 8.37
N THR A 133 14.26 -16.56 8.99
CA THR A 133 14.19 -15.73 10.18
C THR A 133 14.93 -14.42 9.92
N LEU A 134 14.23 -13.29 10.03
CA LEU A 134 14.79 -11.96 9.90
C LEU A 134 15.83 -11.74 11.02
N LYS A 135 17.07 -11.43 10.63
CA LYS A 135 18.14 -11.10 11.57
C LYS A 135 18.00 -9.66 12.05
N THR A 136 17.34 -9.44 13.18
CA THR A 136 16.94 -8.09 13.62
C THR A 136 18.04 -7.26 14.28
N ALA A 137 19.20 -7.85 14.61
CA ALA A 137 20.29 -7.13 15.28
C ALA A 137 20.76 -5.89 14.49
N GLU A 138 21.05 -6.03 13.19
CA GLU A 138 21.49 -4.92 12.35
C GLU A 138 20.39 -3.84 12.16
N ILE A 139 19.14 -4.28 12.10
CA ILE A 139 17.96 -3.40 12.00
C ILE A 139 17.86 -2.51 13.25
N PHE A 140 17.99 -3.12 14.44
CA PHE A 140 17.92 -2.39 15.71
C PHE A 140 19.15 -1.52 15.98
N GLU A 141 20.34 -1.90 15.50
CA GLU A 141 21.54 -1.05 15.54
C GLU A 141 21.35 0.25 14.74
N LYS A 142 20.50 0.23 13.72
CA LYS A 142 20.09 1.42 12.94
C LYS A 142 18.90 2.16 13.53
N ASN A 143 18.43 1.77 14.71
CA ASN A 143 17.35 2.43 15.45
C ASN A 143 16.02 2.49 14.68
N ILE A 144 15.70 1.41 13.97
CA ILE A 144 14.47 1.24 13.19
C ILE A 144 13.82 -0.11 13.53
N SER A 145 12.50 -0.20 13.37
CA SER A 145 11.72 -1.41 13.58
C SER A 145 11.04 -1.83 12.28
N PRO A 146 11.07 -3.12 11.91
CA PRO A 146 10.37 -3.60 10.73
C PRO A 146 8.86 -3.64 10.96
N LEU A 147 8.12 -3.18 9.95
CA LEU A 147 6.66 -3.32 9.86
C LEU A 147 6.35 -4.53 8.97
N GLY A 148 6.44 -5.73 9.53
CA GLY A 148 6.25 -6.96 8.76
C GLY A 148 4.81 -7.22 8.28
N PHE A 149 3.86 -6.30 8.53
CA PHE A 149 2.46 -6.37 8.06
C PHE A 149 2.19 -5.67 6.72
N ALA A 150 3.23 -5.21 6.02
CA ALA A 150 3.09 -4.48 4.76
C ALA A 150 4.27 -4.73 3.80
N LEU A 151 4.74 -5.99 3.70
CA LEU A 151 5.93 -6.33 2.92
C LEU A 151 5.62 -6.63 1.45
N GLU A 152 6.62 -6.58 0.57
CA GLU A 152 6.53 -7.10 -0.80
C GLU A 152 7.67 -8.06 -1.10
N LYS A 153 7.44 -9.01 -2.01
CA LYS A 153 8.46 -9.97 -2.45
C LYS A 153 8.72 -9.85 -3.95
N VAL A 154 9.99 -9.70 -4.32
CA VAL A 154 10.47 -9.83 -5.70
C VAL A 154 11.61 -10.82 -5.72
N ASP A 155 11.46 -11.91 -6.46
CA ASP A 155 12.44 -13.00 -6.50
C ASP A 155 12.80 -13.46 -5.08
N ASP A 156 14.06 -13.29 -4.66
CA ASP A 156 14.58 -13.64 -3.34
C ASP A 156 14.69 -12.43 -2.39
N VAL A 157 14.11 -11.29 -2.73
CA VAL A 157 14.20 -10.06 -1.94
C VAL A 157 12.85 -9.73 -1.32
N LEU A 158 12.84 -9.53 0.00
CA LEU A 158 11.71 -8.98 0.75
C LEU A 158 11.92 -7.49 0.98
N TYR A 159 11.02 -6.67 0.47
CA TYR A 159 10.93 -5.25 0.80
C TYR A 159 10.03 -5.08 2.01
N ILE A 160 10.57 -4.56 3.11
CA ILE A 160 9.84 -4.43 4.38
C ILE A 160 9.88 -2.95 4.78
N PRO A 161 8.72 -2.29 4.98
CA PRO A 161 8.71 -0.93 5.49
C PRO A 161 9.21 -0.91 6.94
N THR A 162 9.82 0.20 7.34
CA THR A 162 10.38 0.36 8.68
C THR A 162 9.97 1.69 9.29
N ILE A 163 9.88 1.72 10.62
CA ILE A 163 9.64 2.95 11.39
C ILE A 163 10.83 3.24 12.31
N PRO A 164 11.17 4.52 12.54
CA PRO A 164 12.07 4.91 13.62
C PRO A 164 11.67 4.31 14.97
N MET A 165 12.64 3.77 15.71
CA MET A 165 12.49 3.34 17.10
C MET A 165 12.67 4.50 18.10
N VAL A 166 12.88 5.73 17.60
CA VAL A 166 12.75 6.93 18.41
C VAL A 166 11.27 7.14 18.66
N PHE A 167 10.85 7.10 19.92
CA PHE A 167 9.46 7.40 20.26
C PHE A 167 9.16 8.86 19.90
N GLN A 168 9.88 9.84 20.43
CA GLN A 168 9.62 11.24 20.13
C GLN A 168 10.28 11.70 18.81
N TRP A 169 9.60 11.61 17.67
CA TRP A 169 10.18 12.03 16.38
C TRP A 169 10.50 13.54 16.34
N THR A 170 9.77 14.33 17.11
CA THR A 170 10.04 15.77 17.33
C THR A 170 11.37 16.07 18.00
N SER A 171 12.04 15.06 18.58
CA SER A 171 13.40 15.19 19.13
C SER A 171 14.50 15.09 18.06
N LEU A 172 14.18 14.59 16.87
CA LEU A 172 15.10 14.48 15.75
C LEU A 172 15.05 15.75 14.88
N THR A 173 16.17 16.13 14.30
CA THR A 173 16.18 17.06 13.17
C THR A 173 15.59 16.41 11.92
N VAL A 174 15.15 17.22 10.96
CA VAL A 174 14.72 16.75 9.63
C VAL A 174 15.77 15.87 8.97
N ASP A 175 17.04 16.25 9.12
CA ASP A 175 18.17 15.54 8.52
C ASP A 175 18.41 14.18 9.17
N GLU A 176 18.25 14.09 10.50
CA GLU A 176 18.33 12.81 11.21
C GLU A 176 17.18 11.89 10.82
N LEU A 177 15.94 12.39 10.79
CA LEU A 177 14.78 11.59 10.40
C LEU A 177 14.84 11.16 8.93
N ALA A 178 15.23 12.06 8.02
CA ALA A 178 15.41 11.75 6.59
C ALA A 178 16.56 10.76 6.32
N ALA A 179 17.50 10.61 7.24
CA ALA A 179 18.58 9.64 7.13
C ALA A 179 18.19 8.25 7.66
N LEU A 180 17.13 8.14 8.47
CA LEU A 180 16.66 6.85 8.97
C LEU A 180 16.03 6.05 7.82
N PRO A 181 16.40 4.77 7.64
CA PRO A 181 15.76 3.92 6.66
C PRO A 181 14.28 3.73 6.98
N ASN A 182 13.43 3.89 5.97
CA ASN A 182 11.99 3.63 6.06
C ASN A 182 11.53 2.45 5.17
N VAL A 183 12.49 1.82 4.48
CA VAL A 183 12.37 0.54 3.79
C VAL A 183 13.69 -0.23 3.92
N ILE A 184 13.59 -1.54 4.13
CA ILE A 184 14.71 -2.49 3.99
C ILE A 184 14.43 -3.45 2.84
N ALA A 185 15.46 -3.79 2.08
CA ALA A 185 15.45 -4.92 1.17
C ALA A 185 16.27 -6.05 1.81
N TYR A 186 15.63 -7.16 2.14
CA TYR A 186 16.24 -8.32 2.78
C TYR A 186 16.36 -9.47 1.78
N ASN A 187 17.59 -9.92 1.52
CA ASN A 187 17.88 -11.00 0.59
C ASN A 187 17.81 -12.36 1.30
N LEU A 188 16.86 -13.20 0.87
CA LEU A 188 16.58 -14.51 1.45
C LEU A 188 17.67 -15.56 1.17
N LYS A 189 18.56 -15.34 0.19
CA LYS A 189 19.62 -16.30 -0.19
C LYS A 189 20.89 -16.16 0.65
N ASP A 190 21.30 -14.94 0.93
CA ASP A 190 22.58 -14.67 1.61
C ASP A 190 22.42 -13.93 2.96
N ASP A 191 21.18 -13.68 3.38
CA ASP A 191 20.83 -12.99 4.62
C ASP A 191 21.43 -11.58 4.73
N THR A 192 21.47 -10.84 3.64
CA THR A 192 21.95 -9.45 3.60
C THR A 192 20.83 -8.43 3.56
N TYR A 193 21.14 -7.21 4.01
CA TYR A 193 20.22 -6.08 3.99
C TYR A 193 20.77 -4.94 3.12
N GLU A 194 19.87 -4.34 2.35
CA GLU A 194 20.05 -2.98 1.85
C GLU A 194 19.05 -2.06 2.54
N PHE A 195 19.53 -0.88 2.94
CA PHE A 195 18.74 0.09 3.69
C PHE A 195 18.52 1.31 2.82
N ALA A 196 17.26 1.73 2.68
CA ALA A 196 16.89 2.91 1.94
C ALA A 196 16.02 3.83 2.78
N SER A 197 16.23 5.15 2.63
CA SER A 197 15.31 6.15 3.12
C SER A 197 14.68 6.87 1.95
N MET A 198 13.35 6.82 1.90
CA MET A 198 12.50 7.54 0.96
C MET A 198 11.79 8.71 1.62
N PHE A 199 12.21 9.11 2.84
CA PHE A 199 11.65 10.29 3.47
C PHE A 199 12.12 11.54 2.73
N ASP A 200 11.16 12.25 2.15
CA ASP A 200 11.42 13.53 1.51
C ASP A 200 11.61 14.64 2.56
N ARG A 201 12.72 15.39 2.46
CA ARG A 201 13.05 16.44 3.43
C ARG A 201 12.03 17.58 3.43
N GLU A 202 11.52 17.95 2.26
CA GLU A 202 10.52 19.00 2.14
C GLU A 202 9.22 18.57 2.84
N PHE A 203 8.84 17.30 2.71
CA PHE A 203 7.69 16.72 3.40
C PHE A 203 7.84 16.75 4.91
N LEU A 204 9.01 16.33 5.41
CA LEU A 204 9.31 16.32 6.84
C LEU A 204 9.28 17.75 7.42
N GLY A 205 9.86 18.72 6.71
CA GLY A 205 9.74 20.16 7.00
C GLY A 205 9.91 20.50 8.49
N THR A 206 9.09 21.39 9.04
CA THR A 206 9.06 21.63 10.50
C THR A 206 8.09 20.70 11.24
N ASN A 207 7.58 19.67 10.57
CA ASN A 207 6.40 18.92 10.99
C ASN A 207 6.75 17.53 11.51
N LEU A 208 7.61 17.46 12.51
CA LEU A 208 8.10 16.21 13.10
C LEU A 208 7.06 15.50 14.00
N ASN A 209 5.89 16.12 14.21
CA ASN A 209 4.79 15.55 14.98
C ASN A 209 3.75 14.85 14.08
N LYS A 210 4.25 14.17 13.05
CA LYS A 210 3.47 13.44 12.05
C LYS A 210 3.94 11.99 12.06
N MET A 211 3.05 11.06 12.37
CA MET A 211 3.39 9.66 12.32
C MET A 211 3.29 9.18 10.87
N ILE A 212 4.43 9.20 10.17
CA ILE A 212 4.50 8.84 8.75
C ILE A 212 4.67 7.33 8.65
N MET A 213 3.69 6.65 8.10
CA MET A 213 3.79 5.23 7.80
C MET A 213 4.11 5.05 6.32
N SER A 214 5.06 4.16 6.05
CA SER A 214 5.33 3.65 4.72
C SER A 214 4.60 2.33 4.51
N GLY A 215 3.92 2.22 3.38
CA GLY A 215 3.61 0.95 2.75
C GLY A 215 4.49 0.76 1.53
N VAL A 216 4.72 -0.49 1.12
CA VAL A 216 5.42 -0.80 -0.13
C VAL A 216 4.48 -1.58 -1.06
N THR A 217 4.64 -1.35 -2.35
CA THR A 217 4.03 -2.15 -3.43
C THR A 217 5.01 -2.20 -4.61
N LEU A 218 4.66 -2.94 -5.65
CA LEU A 218 5.45 -3.07 -6.86
C LEU A 218 4.73 -2.42 -8.05
N GLY A 219 5.53 -1.76 -8.89
CA GLY A 219 5.10 -1.23 -10.17
C GLY A 219 4.96 -2.30 -11.24
N LYS A 220 4.45 -1.90 -12.41
CA LYS A 220 4.26 -2.78 -13.58
C LYS A 220 5.53 -3.55 -13.97
N ASN A 221 6.70 -2.91 -13.84
CA ASN A 221 7.99 -3.50 -14.23
C ASN A 221 8.78 -4.01 -13.02
N GLY A 222 8.14 -4.17 -11.87
CA GLY A 222 8.78 -4.60 -10.62
C GLY A 222 9.50 -3.47 -9.88
N GLU A 223 9.34 -2.21 -10.28
CA GLU A 223 9.88 -1.08 -9.53
C GLU A 223 9.26 -0.97 -8.14
N LEU A 224 10.06 -0.69 -7.11
CA LEU A 224 9.55 -0.49 -5.76
C LEU A 224 8.80 0.84 -5.69
N ILE A 225 7.55 0.80 -5.21
CA ILE A 225 6.73 1.96 -4.92
C ILE A 225 6.54 2.06 -3.40
N VAL A 226 6.88 3.21 -2.84
CA VAL A 226 6.66 3.53 -1.42
C VAL A 226 5.48 4.48 -1.31
N ASN A 227 4.41 4.01 -0.66
CA ASN A 227 3.24 4.80 -0.31
C ASN A 227 3.45 5.43 1.07
N LEU A 228 3.50 6.76 1.15
CA LEU A 228 3.42 7.46 2.43
C LEU A 228 1.97 7.84 2.74
N ASN A 229 1.55 7.67 3.98
CA ASN A 229 0.16 7.84 4.40
C ASN A 229 -0.42 9.28 4.27
N PHE A 230 0.36 10.32 3.95
CA PHE A 230 -0.18 11.69 3.84
C PHE A 230 0.28 12.54 2.65
N ARG A 231 1.12 12.04 1.74
CA ARG A 231 1.64 12.84 0.61
C ARG A 231 1.65 12.05 -0.68
N ASP A 232 2.69 12.21 -1.48
CA ASP A 232 2.94 11.61 -2.78
C ASP A 232 3.36 10.13 -2.62
N ILE A 233 3.46 9.45 -3.76
CA ILE A 233 4.15 8.16 -3.83
C ILE A 233 5.58 8.36 -4.32
N TYR A 234 6.48 7.49 -3.87
CA TYR A 234 7.87 7.48 -4.31
C TYR A 234 8.17 6.20 -5.06
N VAL A 235 8.85 6.31 -6.18
CA VAL A 235 9.13 5.18 -7.07
C VAL A 235 10.62 5.08 -7.30
N MET A 236 11.18 3.89 -7.12
CA MET A 236 12.58 3.61 -7.41
C MET A 236 12.75 3.14 -8.84
N LYS A 237 13.33 3.97 -9.69
CA LYS A 237 13.65 3.65 -11.09
C LYS A 237 15.15 3.73 -11.30
N ASP A 238 15.77 2.66 -11.77
CA ASP A 238 17.22 2.58 -12.04
C ASP A 238 18.10 3.03 -10.85
N GLY A 239 17.67 2.70 -9.63
CA GLY A 239 18.36 3.09 -8.38
C GLY A 239 18.17 4.57 -7.98
N VAL A 240 17.30 5.31 -8.67
CA VAL A 240 16.98 6.72 -8.38
C VAL A 240 15.55 6.82 -7.88
N GLN A 241 15.36 7.60 -6.81
CA GLN A 241 14.04 7.92 -6.26
C GLN A 241 13.38 9.03 -7.06
N HIS A 242 12.13 8.81 -7.46
CA HIS A 242 11.26 9.80 -8.09
C HIS A 242 10.00 10.00 -7.24
N SER A 243 9.57 11.25 -7.05
CA SER A 243 8.30 11.57 -6.40
C SER A 243 7.23 11.84 -7.45
N TYR A 244 6.02 11.31 -7.23
CA TYR A 244 4.88 11.51 -8.12
C TYR A 244 3.64 11.98 -7.35
N PRO A 245 3.05 13.14 -7.73
CA PRO A 245 1.81 13.62 -7.16
C PRO A 245 0.69 12.59 -7.28
N ALA A 246 0.19 12.11 -6.14
CA ALA A 246 -0.84 11.06 -6.10
C ALA A 246 -1.90 11.37 -5.04
N SER A 247 -2.19 12.65 -4.83
CA SER A 247 -3.14 13.10 -3.83
C SER A 247 -4.59 13.13 -4.35
N PHE A 248 -5.51 12.82 -3.45
CA PHE A 248 -6.93 13.04 -3.64
C PHE A 248 -7.24 14.54 -3.54
N SER A 249 -8.01 15.10 -4.47
CA SER A 249 -8.16 16.56 -4.60
C SER A 249 -8.76 17.25 -3.37
N GLN A 250 -9.56 16.55 -2.56
CA GLN A 250 -10.20 17.12 -1.38
C GLN A 250 -9.36 17.00 -0.11
N PHE A 251 -8.25 16.27 -0.15
CA PHE A 251 -7.36 16.18 1.01
C PHE A 251 -6.50 17.44 1.14
N PRO A 252 -6.23 17.91 2.37
CA PRO A 252 -5.30 19.01 2.56
C PRO A 252 -3.90 18.61 2.06
N ALA A 253 -3.16 19.58 1.52
CA ALA A 253 -1.79 19.37 1.09
C ALA A 253 -0.86 19.02 2.27
N ASP A 254 -1.14 19.61 3.43
CA ASP A 254 -0.39 19.35 4.65
C ASP A 254 -1.02 18.21 5.45
N PRO A 255 -0.21 17.23 5.90
CA PRO A 255 -0.68 16.21 6.82
C PRO A 255 -1.21 16.81 8.12
N PRO A 256 -2.14 16.10 8.80
CA PRO A 256 -2.57 16.45 10.15
C PRO A 256 -1.35 16.46 11.10
N THR A 257 -1.35 17.41 12.03
CA THR A 257 -0.36 17.50 13.11
C THR A 257 -1.05 17.34 14.44
N SER A 258 -0.38 16.73 15.43
CA SER A 258 -0.85 16.84 16.81
C SER A 258 -0.39 18.15 17.47
N SER A 259 -1.23 18.68 18.36
CA SER A 259 -0.88 19.75 19.30
C SER A 259 -0.30 19.22 20.61
N LYS A 260 -0.38 17.90 20.85
CA LYS A 260 0.26 17.20 21.97
C LYS A 260 1.51 16.49 21.47
N ASP A 261 2.39 16.10 22.38
CA ASP A 261 3.39 15.10 22.03
C ASP A 261 2.65 13.77 21.81
N MET A 262 2.52 13.34 20.55
CA MET A 262 1.81 12.11 20.20
C MET A 262 2.37 10.93 21.00
N PHE A 263 3.67 10.93 21.27
CA PHE A 263 4.34 9.80 21.90
C PHE A 263 4.26 9.80 23.43
N GLU A 264 3.67 10.84 24.02
CA GLU A 264 3.23 10.86 25.42
C GLU A 264 1.74 10.51 25.58
N ASP A 265 0.97 10.51 24.48
CA ASP A 265 -0.47 10.27 24.47
C ASP A 265 -0.84 9.23 23.40
N MET A 266 -0.90 7.96 23.82
CA MET A 266 -1.23 6.85 22.92
C MET A 266 -2.62 7.02 22.27
N ASP A 267 -3.56 7.68 22.94
CA ASP A 267 -4.88 7.96 22.35
C ASP A 267 -4.76 8.96 21.21
N GLU A 268 -3.87 9.94 21.32
CA GLU A 268 -3.57 10.89 20.23
C GLU A 268 -2.83 10.23 19.07
N ILE A 269 -1.91 9.28 19.32
CA ILE A 269 -1.35 8.42 18.27
C ILE A 269 -2.47 7.70 17.56
N MET A 270 -3.28 6.94 18.31
CA MET A 270 -4.37 6.16 17.73
C MET A 270 -5.36 7.05 16.98
N ARG A 271 -5.57 8.30 17.43
CA ARG A 271 -6.35 9.28 16.70
C ARG A 271 -5.71 9.69 15.40
N ILE A 272 -4.43 10.01 15.36
CA ILE A 272 -3.80 10.38 14.08
C ILE A 272 -3.71 9.17 13.14
N MET A 273 -3.42 7.97 13.65
CA MET A 273 -3.41 6.75 12.83
C MET A 273 -4.77 6.46 12.23
N ASN A 274 -5.84 6.53 13.04
CA ASN A 274 -7.14 5.98 12.67
C ASN A 274 -8.20 7.03 12.32
N TYR A 275 -7.99 8.28 12.70
CA TYR A 275 -9.00 9.35 12.63
C TYR A 275 -8.44 10.56 11.89
N SER A 276 -7.75 10.32 10.77
CA SER A 276 -7.25 11.39 9.92
C SER A 276 -7.28 10.99 8.45
N ASN A 277 -7.35 12.00 7.58
CA ASN A 277 -7.24 11.80 6.14
C ASN A 277 -5.88 11.15 5.83
N ALA A 278 -5.90 9.94 5.29
CA ALA A 278 -4.69 9.16 5.07
C ALA A 278 -4.79 8.29 3.81
N TYR A 279 -3.64 7.90 3.26
CA TYR A 279 -3.53 6.92 2.19
C TYR A 279 -3.08 5.58 2.76
N GLU A 280 -3.89 4.54 2.57
CA GLU A 280 -3.63 3.23 3.15
C GLU A 280 -2.67 2.40 2.30
N ARG A 281 -3.01 2.23 1.02
CA ARG A 281 -2.25 1.39 0.10
C ARG A 281 -2.27 1.88 -1.33
N THR A 282 -1.30 1.44 -2.10
CA THR A 282 -1.22 1.58 -3.56
C THR A 282 -1.16 0.18 -4.17
N ALA A 283 -1.72 -0.02 -5.35
CA ALA A 283 -1.64 -1.26 -6.11
C ALA A 283 -1.64 -0.98 -7.62
N TYR A 284 -0.93 -1.81 -8.38
CA TYR A 284 -1.07 -1.85 -9.84
C TYR A 284 -2.25 -2.73 -10.24
N LEU A 285 -3.04 -2.26 -11.21
CA LEU A 285 -4.21 -2.89 -11.79
C LEU A 285 -3.89 -3.27 -13.25
N PRO A 286 -3.23 -4.43 -13.48
CA PRO A 286 -2.74 -4.84 -14.80
C PRO A 286 -3.81 -4.96 -15.89
N LEU A 287 -5.07 -5.31 -15.59
CA LEU A 287 -6.12 -5.44 -16.61
C LEU A 287 -6.56 -4.09 -17.16
N HIS A 288 -6.35 -3.01 -16.41
CA HIS A 288 -6.70 -1.64 -16.80
C HIS A 288 -5.48 -0.76 -17.08
N ASN A 289 -4.26 -1.24 -16.80
CA ASN A 289 -3.01 -0.46 -16.89
C ASN A 289 -3.05 0.83 -16.04
N LEU A 290 -3.56 0.70 -14.81
CA LEU A 290 -3.70 1.81 -13.87
C LEU A 290 -3.00 1.49 -12.56
N TYR A 291 -2.47 2.51 -11.89
CA TYR A 291 -2.23 2.44 -10.46
C TYR A 291 -3.45 2.96 -9.71
N MET A 292 -3.81 2.28 -8.63
CA MET A 292 -4.86 2.70 -7.71
C MET A 292 -4.26 2.98 -6.35
N ARG A 293 -4.61 4.12 -5.77
CA ARG A 293 -4.28 4.49 -4.41
C ARG A 293 -5.53 4.69 -3.59
N VAL A 294 -5.59 4.04 -2.43
CA VAL A 294 -6.74 4.07 -1.53
C VAL A 294 -6.57 5.19 -0.53
N ALA A 295 -7.55 6.10 -0.51
CA ALA A 295 -7.65 7.22 0.41
C ALA A 295 -8.77 6.97 1.43
N ARG A 296 -8.48 7.23 2.69
CA ARG A 296 -9.37 7.07 3.83
C ARG A 296 -9.59 8.44 4.46
N PHE A 297 -10.84 8.79 4.72
CA PHE A 297 -11.16 10.10 5.27
C PHE A 297 -11.00 10.13 6.79
N GLU A 298 -10.77 11.33 7.31
CA GLU A 298 -10.86 11.61 8.74
C GLU A 298 -12.24 11.26 9.28
N GLU A 299 -12.25 10.63 10.45
CA GLU A 299 -13.47 10.31 11.18
C GLU A 299 -13.29 10.70 12.63
N SER A 300 -14.24 11.45 13.19
CA SER A 300 -14.25 11.67 14.63
C SER A 300 -14.95 10.48 15.29
N PRO A 301 -14.29 9.74 16.21
CA PRO A 301 -15.01 8.81 17.05
C PRO A 301 -16.15 9.56 17.74
N GLY A 302 -17.37 9.00 17.76
CA GLY A 302 -18.35 9.39 18.76
C GLY A 302 -17.83 9.07 20.16
N ASP A 303 -18.34 9.73 21.19
CA ASP A 303 -17.91 9.58 22.59
C ASP A 303 -17.97 8.12 23.13
N GLU A 304 -18.60 7.20 22.39
CA GLU A 304 -18.79 5.78 22.74
C GLU A 304 -17.84 4.81 22.03
N MET A 305 -16.89 5.27 21.21
CA MET A 305 -16.02 4.37 20.45
C MET A 305 -15.02 3.68 21.39
N GLU A 306 -15.34 2.47 21.87
CA GLU A 306 -14.39 1.60 22.53
C GLU A 306 -13.20 1.37 21.58
N SER A 307 -12.00 1.75 22.02
CA SER A 307 -10.72 1.64 21.29
C SER A 307 -10.29 0.22 20.91
N ARG A 308 -11.20 -0.77 21.03
CA ARG A 308 -10.98 -2.20 20.82
C ARG A 308 -11.75 -2.79 19.63
N VAL A 309 -12.60 -2.00 18.98
CA VAL A 309 -13.34 -2.45 17.78
C VAL A 309 -12.45 -2.27 16.55
N THR A 310 -12.40 -3.29 15.69
CA THR A 310 -11.74 -3.23 14.38
C THR A 310 -12.22 -1.99 13.64
N PHE A 311 -11.36 -0.98 13.52
CA PHE A 311 -11.74 0.29 12.93
C PHE A 311 -11.82 0.13 11.41
N LEU A 312 -13.04 0.14 10.88
CA LEU A 312 -13.29 0.28 9.45
C LEU A 312 -13.85 1.68 9.21
N ALA A 313 -13.18 2.47 8.38
CA ALA A 313 -13.66 3.80 8.05
C ALA A 313 -14.99 3.71 7.30
N SER A 314 -15.90 4.61 7.66
CA SER A 314 -17.14 4.94 6.98
C SER A 314 -16.95 5.59 5.60
N LYS A 315 -15.82 6.24 5.31
CA LYS A 315 -15.62 6.96 4.02
C LYS A 315 -14.26 6.73 3.37
N TRP A 316 -14.31 6.45 2.07
CA TRP A 316 -13.18 6.08 1.23
C TRP A 316 -13.20 6.80 -0.11
N ALA A 317 -12.03 6.98 -0.71
CA ALA A 317 -11.86 7.39 -2.09
C ALA A 317 -10.75 6.59 -2.77
N LEU A 318 -10.78 6.55 -4.09
CA LEU A 318 -9.74 5.98 -4.93
C LEU A 318 -9.14 7.08 -5.79
N VAL A 319 -7.81 7.09 -5.91
CA VAL A 319 -7.05 7.91 -6.85
C VAL A 319 -6.42 6.99 -7.89
N PHE A 320 -6.57 7.33 -9.17
CA PHE A 320 -6.07 6.55 -10.29
C PHE A 320 -4.95 7.29 -11.01
N LEU A 321 -3.85 6.58 -11.28
CA LEU A 321 -2.72 7.07 -12.05
C LEU A 321 -2.51 6.19 -13.28
N ASP A 322 -2.02 6.77 -14.37
CA ASP A 322 -1.53 6.01 -15.52
C ASP A 322 -0.15 5.38 -15.26
N GLU A 323 0.40 4.68 -16.26
CA GLU A 323 1.70 3.99 -16.16
C GLU A 323 2.89 4.94 -15.96
N ASP A 324 2.72 6.22 -16.28
CA ASP A 324 3.68 7.30 -16.05
C ASP A 324 3.42 8.04 -14.73
N PHE A 325 2.56 7.47 -13.88
CA PHE A 325 2.15 7.98 -12.57
C PHE A 325 1.49 9.36 -12.64
N GLN A 326 0.90 9.74 -13.77
CA GLN A 326 0.07 10.93 -13.88
C GLN A 326 -1.35 10.62 -13.39
N LYS A 327 -1.93 11.51 -12.58
CA LYS A 327 -3.31 11.33 -12.12
C LYS A 327 -4.28 11.44 -13.30
N VAL A 328 -5.06 10.38 -13.52
CA VAL A 328 -6.06 10.28 -14.59
C VAL A 328 -7.50 10.24 -14.09
N GLY A 329 -7.71 10.07 -12.78
CA GLY A 329 -9.05 10.09 -12.21
C GLY A 329 -9.06 9.91 -10.70
N GLU A 330 -10.20 10.19 -10.08
CA GLU A 330 -10.46 9.92 -8.68
C GLU A 330 -11.97 9.80 -8.44
N ILE A 331 -12.36 9.03 -7.42
CA ILE A 331 -13.77 8.82 -7.07
C ILE A 331 -13.94 8.64 -5.56
N ILE A 332 -15.00 9.20 -5.00
CA ILE A 332 -15.46 8.89 -3.64
C ILE A 332 -16.38 7.67 -3.70
N LEU A 333 -16.09 6.66 -2.88
CA LEU A 333 -16.90 5.47 -2.79
C LEU A 333 -18.14 5.70 -1.90
N PRO A 334 -19.23 4.93 -2.07
CA PRO A 334 -20.43 5.08 -1.26
C PRO A 334 -20.15 5.00 0.24
N GLU A 335 -20.55 6.04 0.97
CA GLU A 335 -20.34 6.14 2.42
C GLU A 335 -21.08 5.03 3.19
N SER A 336 -20.47 4.55 4.27
CA SER A 336 -21.01 3.55 5.20
C SER A 336 -21.41 2.20 4.59
N ALA A 337 -21.09 1.97 3.31
CA ALA A 337 -21.39 0.75 2.57
C ALA A 337 -20.17 0.20 1.81
N THR A 338 -18.96 0.59 2.22
CA THR A 338 -17.71 0.29 1.51
C THR A 338 -16.63 -0.18 2.47
N ASN A 339 -15.92 -1.25 2.09
CA ASN A 339 -14.66 -1.67 2.68
C ASN A 339 -13.56 -1.63 1.61
N ALA A 340 -12.85 -0.50 1.52
CA ALA A 340 -11.81 -0.32 0.49
C ALA A 340 -10.51 -1.12 0.77
N ASN A 341 -10.44 -1.84 1.88
CA ASN A 341 -9.34 -2.79 2.10
C ASN A 341 -9.42 -3.96 1.11
N TYR A 342 -10.62 -4.33 0.66
CA TYR A 342 -10.82 -5.44 -0.26
C TYR A 342 -11.19 -4.88 -1.64
N ILE A 343 -10.21 -4.80 -2.53
CA ILE A 343 -10.40 -4.35 -3.91
C ILE A 343 -9.60 -5.24 -4.84
N PHE A 344 -10.23 -5.69 -5.92
CA PHE A 344 -9.60 -6.41 -7.02
C PHE A 344 -10.15 -5.91 -8.37
N GLU A 345 -9.57 -6.39 -9.47
CA GLU A 345 -10.06 -6.12 -10.82
C GLU A 345 -10.39 -7.41 -11.58
N THR A 346 -11.28 -7.25 -12.56
CA THR A 346 -11.54 -8.20 -13.67
C THR A 346 -11.60 -7.42 -14.99
N GLU A 347 -11.81 -8.08 -16.12
CA GLU A 347 -12.03 -7.40 -17.41
C GLU A 347 -13.25 -6.46 -17.40
N GLU A 348 -14.16 -6.61 -16.44
CA GLU A 348 -15.39 -5.82 -16.32
C GLU A 348 -15.15 -4.46 -15.65
N GLY A 349 -14.08 -4.35 -14.86
CA GLY A 349 -13.79 -3.17 -14.04
C GLY A 349 -13.14 -3.53 -12.70
N ILE A 350 -13.28 -2.59 -11.77
CA ILE A 350 -12.71 -2.66 -10.42
C ILE A 350 -13.82 -3.00 -9.44
N TRP A 351 -13.61 -4.03 -8.62
CA TRP A 351 -14.55 -4.53 -7.64
C TRP A 351 -14.08 -4.15 -6.24
N PHE A 352 -14.90 -3.40 -5.51
CA PHE A 352 -14.64 -3.03 -4.11
C PHE A 352 -15.67 -3.67 -3.19
N SER A 353 -15.25 -4.07 -1.99
CA SER A 353 -16.14 -4.76 -1.07
C SER A 353 -17.20 -3.81 -0.49
N THR A 354 -18.40 -4.34 -0.31
CA THR A 354 -19.50 -3.70 0.41
C THR A 354 -19.64 -4.21 1.85
N ASP A 355 -18.65 -4.96 2.34
CA ASP A 355 -18.63 -5.59 3.66
C ASP A 355 -18.25 -4.57 4.74
N HIS A 356 -19.19 -3.67 5.02
CA HIS A 356 -19.05 -2.62 6.03
C HIS A 356 -20.11 -2.82 7.14
N PRO A 357 -19.78 -2.70 8.44
CA PRO A 357 -20.74 -2.93 9.53
C PRO A 357 -22.02 -2.09 9.45
N ASN A 358 -21.94 -0.91 8.83
CA ASN A 358 -23.08 -0.01 8.63
C ASN A 358 -23.85 -0.25 7.32
N ASN A 359 -23.46 -1.23 6.50
CA ASN A 359 -24.18 -1.58 5.29
C ASN A 359 -25.45 -2.39 5.66
N PRO A 360 -26.67 -1.87 5.43
CA PRO A 360 -27.90 -2.58 5.76
C PRO A 360 -28.14 -3.83 4.92
N ASP A 361 -27.47 -3.95 3.77
CA ASP A 361 -27.62 -5.06 2.82
C ASP A 361 -26.51 -6.13 2.99
N ILE A 362 -25.72 -6.03 4.06
CA ILE A 362 -24.67 -7.00 4.37
C ILE A 362 -25.27 -8.39 4.62
N ASP A 363 -24.64 -9.40 4.04
CA ASP A 363 -24.98 -10.81 4.24
C ASP A 363 -23.80 -11.49 4.96
N GLU A 364 -24.00 -11.93 6.20
CA GLU A 364 -22.98 -12.53 7.06
C GLU A 364 -22.39 -13.85 6.51
N ASP A 365 -22.97 -14.42 5.45
CA ASP A 365 -22.51 -15.64 4.80
C ASP A 365 -21.82 -15.39 3.44
N LEU A 366 -21.73 -14.12 2.99
CA LEU A 366 -21.17 -13.77 1.67
C LEU A 366 -20.15 -12.63 1.76
N PHE A 367 -18.99 -12.78 1.12
CA PHE A 367 -18.20 -11.61 0.75
C PHE A 367 -18.87 -10.93 -0.44
N GLN A 368 -19.21 -9.65 -0.30
CA GLN A 368 -19.94 -8.91 -1.33
C GLN A 368 -19.08 -7.79 -1.94
N PHE A 369 -19.13 -7.67 -3.26
CA PHE A 369 -18.35 -6.70 -4.02
C PHE A 369 -19.20 -5.99 -5.05
N ARG A 370 -19.00 -4.68 -5.18
CA ARG A 370 -19.68 -3.82 -6.15
C ARG A 370 -18.73 -3.38 -7.25
N LEU A 371 -19.24 -3.36 -8.48
CA LEU A 371 -18.47 -2.98 -9.66
C LEU A 371 -18.38 -1.45 -9.82
N LEU A 372 -17.15 -0.98 -10.01
CA LEU A 372 -16.77 0.32 -10.56
C LEU A 372 -16.24 0.09 -11.98
N THR A 373 -16.99 0.55 -12.98
CA THR A 373 -16.55 0.44 -14.38
C THR A 373 -15.54 1.53 -14.70
N VAL A 374 -14.54 1.19 -15.53
CA VAL A 374 -13.49 2.08 -16.01
C VAL A 374 -13.59 2.16 -17.53
N LYS A 375 -13.71 3.35 -18.10
CA LYS A 375 -13.86 3.56 -19.56
C LYS A 375 -12.93 4.62 -20.10
#